data_AF-A0A254Q7A9-F1
#
_entry.id   AF-A0A254Q7A9-F1
#
_cell.length_a   1.000
_cell.length_b   1.000
_cell.length_c   1.000
_cell.angle_alpha   90.00
_cell.angle_beta   90.00
_cell.angle_gamma   90.00
#
_symmetry.space_group_name_H-M   'P 1'
#
loop_
_entity.id
_entity.type
_entity.pdbx_description
1 polymer ?
#
loop_
_entity_poly.entity_id
_entity_poly.type
_entity_poly.pdbx_seq_one_letter_code
_entity_poly.pdbx_strand_id
1 'polypeptide(L)'
;MKSLIALCAFTFAASFATVSYAQSPEATPPVPGATPAESDHTSGAIKAGPCAKDMDLLCPGVTPGPEMHKCMKDNRKKISKECKSKMGEMHKAMKGLHQACHEDAEKYCSDVEKGKGAVMKCMKEHKDELSQACKDKIENVKAKHGKHK
;
A
#
# COMPACT_ATOMS: atom_id res chain seq x y z
N MET A 1 -4.24 10.52 50.44
CA MET A 1 -4.90 11.05 51.65
C MET A 1 -6.36 11.27 51.32
N LYS A 2 -7.26 10.86 52.22
CA LYS A 2 -8.71 11.18 52.22
C LYS A 2 -8.87 12.73 52.28
N SER A 3 -9.93 13.45 51.92
CA SER A 3 -11.40 13.31 51.97
C SER A 3 -11.98 14.58 51.28
N LEU A 4 -13.31 14.61 51.00
CA LEU A 4 -14.29 15.65 51.45
C LEU A 4 -15.39 15.98 50.41
N ILE A 5 -16.67 15.84 50.85
CA ILE A 5 -17.86 16.69 50.56
C ILE A 5 -18.43 16.60 49.11
N ALA A 6 -19.71 16.54 48.78
CA ALA A 6 -21.00 16.84 49.44
C ALA A 6 -22.10 15.94 48.82
N LEU A 7 -23.01 15.44 49.65
CA LEU A 7 -24.25 14.81 49.21
C LEU A 7 -25.41 15.75 49.54
N CYS A 8 -25.97 16.41 48.51
CA CYS A 8 -27.28 17.07 48.60
C CYS A 8 -28.35 16.08 48.16
N ALA A 9 -29.19 15.68 49.11
CA ALA A 9 -30.46 15.01 48.85
C ALA A 9 -31.50 16.07 48.46
N PHE A 10 -32.04 15.97 47.25
CA PHE A 10 -33.33 16.58 46.89
C PHE A 10 -34.23 15.51 46.30
N THR A 11 -35.23 15.16 47.10
CA THR A 11 -36.43 14.44 46.70
C THR A 11 -37.24 15.28 45.71
N PHE A 12 -37.58 14.74 44.55
CA PHE A 12 -38.73 15.23 43.79
C PHE A 12 -39.50 14.11 43.10
N ALA A 13 -40.80 14.28 43.17
CA ALA A 13 -41.84 13.28 43.00
C ALA A 13 -42.15 12.94 41.53
N ALA A 14 -42.90 11.85 41.40
CA ALA A 14 -43.53 11.33 40.20
C ALA A 14 -44.05 12.40 39.23
N SER A 15 -43.67 12.27 37.97
CA SER A 15 -44.51 12.61 36.82
C SER A 15 -44.04 11.80 35.61
N PHE A 16 -44.91 10.89 35.20
CA PHE A 16 -44.87 10.15 33.95
C PHE A 16 -44.81 11.13 32.78
N ALA A 17 -43.71 11.13 32.05
CA ALA A 17 -43.65 11.61 30.67
C ALA A 17 -42.76 10.65 29.88
N THR A 18 -43.43 9.62 29.34
CA THR A 18 -43.08 8.89 28.11
C THR A 18 -41.60 8.84 27.74
N VAL A 19 -40.87 7.88 28.32
CA VAL A 19 -39.67 7.33 27.68
C VAL A 19 -40.10 6.78 26.33
N SER A 20 -39.76 7.50 25.28
CA SER A 20 -39.94 7.06 23.90
C SER A 20 -38.94 5.94 23.65
N TYR A 21 -39.41 4.73 23.93
CA TYR A 21 -38.77 3.47 23.61
C TYR A 21 -38.70 3.36 22.08
N ALA A 22 -37.57 3.76 21.50
CA ALA A 22 -37.27 3.50 20.09
C ALA A 22 -36.84 2.04 19.95
N GLN A 23 -37.82 1.17 19.73
CA GLN A 23 -37.59 -0.19 19.25
C GLN A 23 -37.49 -0.16 17.71
N SER A 24 -36.34 -0.66 17.23
CA SER A 24 -35.99 -1.24 15.91
C SER A 24 -37.17 -1.87 15.11
N PRO A 25 -37.02 -2.26 13.82
CA PRO A 25 -35.87 -2.20 12.89
C PRO A 25 -36.24 -1.78 11.44
N GLU A 26 -35.32 -1.21 10.68
CA GLU A 26 -35.41 -1.26 9.21
C GLU A 26 -34.14 -1.85 8.63
N ALA A 27 -34.26 -3.13 8.29
CA ALA A 27 -33.35 -3.87 7.46
C ALA A 27 -33.28 -3.20 6.08
N THR A 28 -32.19 -2.48 5.83
CA THR A 28 -31.83 -2.09 4.46
C THR A 28 -31.44 -3.35 3.68
N PRO A 29 -31.95 -3.56 2.45
CA PRO A 29 -31.55 -4.69 1.63
C PRO A 29 -30.03 -4.66 1.32
N PRO A 30 -29.36 -5.81 1.19
CA PRO A 30 -27.97 -5.85 0.78
C PRO A 30 -27.84 -5.30 -0.64
N VAL A 31 -27.08 -4.22 -0.80
CA VAL A 31 -26.57 -3.80 -2.11
C VAL A 31 -25.54 -4.82 -2.59
N PRO A 32 -25.75 -5.52 -3.72
CA PRO A 32 -24.71 -6.36 -4.29
C PRO A 32 -23.68 -5.44 -4.95
N GLY A 33 -22.57 -5.15 -4.26
CA GLY A 33 -21.45 -4.40 -4.85
C GLY A 33 -20.65 -3.49 -3.92
N ALA A 34 -20.99 -3.37 -2.63
CA ALA A 34 -20.16 -2.65 -1.67
C ALA A 34 -19.27 -3.65 -0.90
N THR A 35 -17.98 -3.68 -1.22
CA THR A 35 -16.97 -4.40 -0.41
C THR A 35 -16.77 -3.69 0.93
N PRO A 36 -16.63 -4.43 2.05
CA PRO A 36 -16.37 -3.82 3.34
C PRO A 36 -14.96 -3.21 3.37
N ALA A 37 -14.90 -1.92 3.68
CA ALA A 37 -13.74 -1.25 4.23
C ALA A 37 -13.97 -1.09 5.74
N GLU A 38 -13.15 -1.72 6.57
CA GLU A 38 -12.53 -1.14 7.77
C GLU A 38 -11.86 -2.24 8.62
N SER A 39 -10.54 -2.20 8.66
CA SER A 39 -9.79 -2.54 9.86
C SER A 39 -8.56 -1.62 9.88
N ASP A 40 -8.61 -0.71 10.83
CA ASP A 40 -7.65 0.35 11.13
C ASP A 40 -6.23 -0.19 11.33
N HIS A 41 -5.30 0.18 10.44
CA HIS A 41 -3.87 0.20 10.73
C HIS A 41 -3.32 1.55 10.27
N THR A 42 -3.46 2.51 11.16
CA THR A 42 -2.85 3.84 11.08
C THR A 42 -1.31 3.73 11.01
N SER A 43 -0.72 3.98 9.84
CA SER A 43 0.46 4.87 9.61
C SER A 43 1.09 4.63 8.22
N GLY A 44 0.92 5.59 7.30
CA GLY A 44 1.89 5.84 6.23
C GLY A 44 1.70 5.15 4.88
N ALA A 45 0.63 5.49 4.15
CA ALA A 45 0.57 5.59 2.68
C ALA A 45 1.34 4.54 1.83
N ILE A 46 1.14 3.25 2.04
CA ILE A 46 1.42 2.25 1.00
C ILE A 46 0.18 2.17 0.12
N LYS A 47 0.25 2.75 -1.08
CA LYS A 47 -0.84 2.68 -2.07
C LYS A 47 -1.27 1.23 -2.26
N ALA A 48 -2.51 0.95 -1.86
CA ALA A 48 -3.10 -0.37 -1.97
C ALA A 48 -3.30 -0.74 -3.44
N GLY A 49 -2.30 -1.43 -4.01
CA GLY A 49 -2.37 -2.01 -5.34
C GLY A 49 -3.13 -3.35 -5.33
N PRO A 50 -3.14 -4.07 -6.46
CA PRO A 50 -3.77 -5.40 -6.58
C PRO A 50 -3.18 -6.46 -5.63
N CYS A 51 -2.05 -6.13 -4.98
CA CYS A 51 -1.37 -6.96 -4.00
C CYS A 51 -1.65 -6.59 -2.53
N ALA A 52 -2.43 -5.53 -2.25
CA ALA A 52 -2.61 -5.04 -0.87
C ALA A 52 -3.18 -6.11 0.05
N LYS A 53 -4.27 -6.76 -0.36
CA LYS A 53 -4.90 -7.85 0.41
C LYS A 53 -3.96 -9.03 0.62
N ASP A 54 -3.15 -9.36 -0.39
CA ASP A 54 -2.15 -10.42 -0.27
C ASP A 54 -1.04 -10.05 0.72
N MET A 55 -0.66 -8.77 0.80
CA MET A 55 0.32 -8.29 1.79
C MET A 55 -0.20 -8.42 3.22
N ASP A 56 -1.45 -8.02 3.46
CA ASP A 56 -2.06 -8.08 4.80
C ASP A 56 -2.27 -9.53 5.27
N LEU A 57 -2.72 -10.41 4.36
CA LEU A 57 -3.03 -11.80 4.69
C LEU A 57 -1.79 -12.70 4.75
N LEU A 58 -0.80 -12.49 3.87
CA LEU A 58 0.35 -13.40 3.75
C LEU A 58 1.60 -12.89 4.48
N CYS A 59 1.69 -11.58 4.73
CA CYS A 59 2.84 -10.91 5.32
C CYS A 59 2.47 -9.94 6.46
N PRO A 60 1.67 -10.38 7.47
CA PRO A 60 1.29 -9.52 8.58
C PRO A 60 2.52 -9.10 9.39
N GLY A 61 2.61 -7.80 9.72
CA GLY A 61 3.70 -7.25 10.53
C GLY A 61 5.05 -7.11 9.80
N VAL A 62 5.11 -7.37 8.49
CA VAL A 62 6.33 -7.20 7.71
C VAL A 62 6.47 -5.75 7.26
N THR A 63 7.61 -5.13 7.60
CA THR A 63 7.90 -3.75 7.20
C THR A 63 8.01 -3.62 5.68
N PRO A 64 7.37 -2.59 5.06
CA PRO A 64 7.56 -2.29 3.65
C PRO A 64 9.04 -2.12 3.28
N GLY A 65 9.46 -2.75 2.17
CA GLY A 65 10.85 -2.72 1.71
C GLY A 65 11.38 -4.13 1.37
N PRO A 66 12.66 -4.42 1.67
CA PRO A 66 13.28 -5.69 1.28
C PRO A 66 12.63 -6.90 1.96
N GLU A 67 12.23 -6.77 3.22
CA GLU A 67 11.56 -7.83 3.99
C GLU A 67 10.20 -8.18 3.39
N MET A 68 9.40 -7.18 3.03
CA MET A 68 8.12 -7.39 2.34
C MET A 68 8.32 -8.06 0.98
N HIS A 69 9.33 -7.64 0.21
CA HIS A 69 9.63 -8.27 -1.08
C HIS A 69 10.03 -9.75 -0.89
N LYS A 70 10.81 -10.07 0.14
CA LYS A 70 11.17 -11.44 0.49
C LYS A 70 9.93 -12.25 0.87
N CYS A 71 9.09 -11.74 1.78
CA CYS A 71 7.88 -12.43 2.21
C CYS A 71 6.93 -12.72 1.04
N MET A 72 6.73 -11.74 0.16
CA MET A 72 5.87 -11.89 -1.02
C MET A 72 6.45 -12.91 -2.01
N LYS A 73 7.78 -12.94 -2.19
CA LYS A 73 8.46 -13.94 -3.02
C LYS A 73 8.28 -15.36 -2.47
N ASP A 74 8.46 -15.54 -1.16
CA ASP A 74 8.31 -16.83 -0.49
C ASP A 74 6.85 -17.32 -0.56
N ASN A 75 5.89 -16.39 -0.53
CA ASN A 75 4.46 -16.68 -0.66
C ASN A 75 3.95 -16.63 -2.11
N ARG A 76 4.80 -16.50 -3.13
CA ARG A 76 4.40 -16.31 -4.54
C ARG A 76 3.30 -17.26 -5.02
N LYS A 77 3.28 -18.50 -4.54
CA LYS A 77 2.27 -19.51 -4.92
C LYS A 77 0.89 -19.23 -4.30
N LYS A 78 0.83 -18.63 -3.12
CA LYS A 78 -0.39 -18.32 -2.34
C LYS A 78 -1.03 -16.97 -2.68
N ILE A 79 -0.28 -16.09 -3.35
CA ILE A 79 -0.76 -14.79 -3.82
C ILE A 79 -1.95 -14.95 -4.78
N SER A 80 -2.89 -14.00 -4.74
CA SER A 80 -4.00 -13.87 -5.69
C SER A 80 -3.55 -13.83 -7.17
N LYS A 81 -4.46 -14.22 -8.07
CA LYS A 81 -4.21 -14.18 -9.52
C LYS A 81 -3.94 -12.75 -10.00
N GLU A 82 -4.65 -11.78 -9.45
CA GLU A 82 -4.53 -10.37 -9.81
C GLU A 82 -3.15 -9.81 -9.43
N CYS A 83 -2.71 -10.04 -8.19
CA CYS A 83 -1.38 -9.62 -7.76
C CYS A 83 -0.27 -10.35 -8.54
N LYS A 84 -0.39 -11.66 -8.80
CA LYS A 84 0.57 -12.41 -9.63
C LYS A 84 0.69 -11.83 -11.04
N SER A 85 -0.43 -11.50 -11.67
CA SER A 85 -0.44 -10.90 -13.01
C SER A 85 0.32 -9.58 -13.00
N LYS A 86 0.01 -8.71 -12.04
CA LYS A 86 0.62 -7.38 -11.92
C LYS A 86 2.10 -7.43 -11.57
N MET A 87 2.50 -8.34 -10.69
CA MET A 87 3.91 -8.63 -10.42
C MET A 87 4.63 -9.16 -11.66
N GLY A 88 3.96 -9.98 -12.48
CA GLY A 88 4.50 -10.46 -13.76
C GLY A 88 4.70 -9.34 -14.78
N GLU A 89 3.71 -8.44 -14.92
CA GLU A 89 3.82 -7.25 -15.78
C GLU A 89 4.96 -6.32 -15.34
N MET A 90 5.05 -6.06 -14.03
CA MET A 90 6.12 -5.25 -13.44
C MET A 90 7.49 -5.90 -13.64
N HIS A 91 7.60 -7.22 -13.42
CA HIS A 91 8.84 -7.95 -13.64
C HIS A 91 9.27 -7.89 -15.10
N LYS A 92 8.34 -8.07 -16.05
CA LYS A 92 8.62 -7.94 -17.49
C LYS A 92 9.08 -6.53 -17.84
N ALA A 93 8.44 -5.50 -17.28
CA ALA A 93 8.82 -4.10 -17.51
C ALA A 93 10.23 -3.80 -16.97
N MET A 94 10.53 -4.21 -15.73
CA MET A 94 11.84 -4.04 -15.11
C MET A 94 12.93 -4.82 -15.84
N LYS A 95 12.65 -6.06 -16.27
CA LYS A 95 13.58 -6.83 -17.09
C LYS A 95 13.87 -6.12 -18.41
N GLY A 96 12.84 -5.64 -19.11
CA GLY A 96 13.01 -4.92 -20.37
C GLY A 96 13.79 -3.61 -20.22
N LEU A 97 13.60 -2.91 -19.10
CA LEU A 97 14.39 -1.73 -18.74
C LEU A 97 15.85 -2.10 -18.48
N HIS A 98 16.10 -3.12 -17.65
CA HIS A 98 17.45 -3.56 -17.33
C HIS A 98 18.22 -4.00 -18.57
N GLN A 99 17.58 -4.74 -19.49
CA GLN A 99 18.21 -5.17 -20.73
C GLN A 99 18.57 -3.99 -21.64
N ALA A 100 17.67 -3.02 -21.80
CA ALA A 100 17.92 -1.86 -22.65
C ALA A 100 18.98 -0.91 -22.09
N CYS A 101 19.11 -0.85 -20.76
CA CYS A 101 20.03 0.03 -20.06
C CYS A 101 21.28 -0.69 -19.54
N HIS A 102 21.49 -1.97 -19.87
CA HIS A 102 22.57 -2.76 -19.28
C HIS A 102 23.94 -2.17 -19.61
N GLU A 103 24.21 -1.95 -20.89
CA GLU A 103 25.49 -1.40 -21.37
C GLU A 103 25.71 0.03 -20.86
N ASP A 104 24.66 0.85 -20.86
CA ASP A 104 24.72 2.21 -20.31
C ASP A 104 25.02 2.18 -18.80
N ALA A 105 24.40 1.27 -18.06
CA ALA A 105 24.62 1.13 -16.63
C ALA A 105 26.04 0.66 -16.31
N GLU A 106 26.61 -0.23 -17.12
CA GLU A 106 28.00 -0.67 -16.96
C GLU A 106 28.99 0.43 -17.33
N LYS A 107 28.66 1.26 -18.32
CA LYS A 107 29.54 2.34 -18.77
C LYS A 107 29.56 3.53 -17.81
N TYR A 108 28.40 3.93 -17.29
CA TYR A 108 28.25 5.16 -16.51
C TYR A 108 28.05 4.92 -15.01
N CYS A 109 27.60 3.73 -14.61
CA CYS A 109 27.17 3.44 -13.24
C CYS A 109 27.78 2.15 -12.66
N SER A 110 28.93 1.68 -13.19
CA SER A 110 29.65 0.48 -12.72
C SER A 110 29.98 0.52 -11.24
N ASP A 111 30.36 1.70 -10.74
CA ASP A 111 30.84 1.92 -9.37
C ASP A 111 29.70 2.13 -8.37
N VAL A 112 28.45 2.10 -8.82
CA VAL A 112 27.28 2.31 -7.97
C VAL A 112 26.88 1.01 -7.29
N GLU A 113 26.82 1.03 -5.96
CA GLU A 113 26.32 -0.10 -5.19
C GLU A 113 24.89 -0.48 -5.60
N LYS A 114 24.71 -1.74 -6.00
CA LYS A 114 23.42 -2.27 -6.44
C LYS A 114 22.46 -2.37 -5.24
N GLY A 115 21.34 -1.67 -5.34
CA GLY A 115 20.29 -1.72 -4.32
C GLY A 115 19.54 -0.40 -4.21
N LYS A 116 18.36 -0.42 -3.59
CA LYS A 116 17.55 0.78 -3.25
C LYS A 116 17.32 1.79 -4.41
N GLY A 117 17.45 1.36 -5.66
CA GLY A 117 17.35 2.24 -6.82
C GLY A 117 18.57 3.13 -7.09
N ALA A 118 19.73 2.89 -6.47
CA ALA A 118 20.94 3.70 -6.65
C ALA A 118 21.39 3.76 -8.12
N VAL A 119 21.41 2.62 -8.82
CA VAL A 119 21.74 2.56 -10.26
C VAL A 119 20.77 3.40 -11.10
N MET A 120 19.47 3.40 -10.76
CA MET A 120 18.47 4.23 -11.44
C MET A 120 18.66 5.73 -11.17
N LYS A 121 19.20 6.09 -10.01
CA LYS A 121 19.56 7.48 -9.70
C LYS A 121 20.73 7.93 -10.56
N CYS A 122 21.81 7.14 -10.61
CA CYS A 122 22.96 7.41 -11.47
C CYS A 122 22.54 7.52 -12.95
N MET A 123 21.72 6.59 -13.45
CA MET A 123 21.21 6.67 -14.82
C MET A 123 20.44 7.97 -15.09
N LYS A 124 19.74 8.52 -14.09
CA LYS A 124 19.01 9.78 -14.22
C LYS A 124 19.97 10.98 -14.31
N GLU A 125 21.09 10.93 -13.61
CA GLU A 125 22.15 11.94 -13.69
C GLU A 125 22.83 11.91 -15.06
N HIS A 126 23.03 10.72 -15.63
CA HIS A 126 23.58 10.50 -16.97
C HIS A 126 22.52 10.43 -18.09
N LYS A 127 21.29 10.91 -17.86
CA LYS A 127 20.14 10.72 -18.78
C LYS A 127 20.41 11.14 -20.22
N ASP A 128 21.27 12.12 -20.44
CA ASP A 128 21.57 12.66 -21.76
C ASP A 128 22.62 11.81 -22.50
N GLU A 129 23.46 11.08 -21.76
CA GLU A 129 24.54 10.21 -22.25
C GLU A 129 24.09 8.76 -22.51
N LEU A 130 22.90 8.38 -22.04
CA LEU A 130 22.33 7.05 -22.26
C LEU A 130 22.00 6.82 -23.74
N SER A 131 21.95 5.55 -24.14
CA SER A 131 21.39 5.15 -25.43
C SER A 131 19.92 5.55 -25.57
N GLN A 132 19.47 5.79 -26.81
CA GLN A 132 18.05 6.07 -27.08
C GLN A 132 17.14 4.93 -26.59
N ALA A 133 17.57 3.68 -26.77
CA ALA A 133 16.84 2.51 -26.31
C ALA A 133 16.62 2.51 -24.78
N CYS A 134 17.64 2.87 -24.01
CA CYS A 134 17.51 3.00 -22.57
C CYS A 134 16.58 4.17 -22.18
N LYS A 135 16.73 5.34 -22.79
CA LYS A 135 15.85 6.50 -22.55
C LYS A 135 14.38 6.15 -22.78
N ASP A 136 14.08 5.52 -23.92
CA ASP A 136 12.73 5.10 -24.26
C ASP A 136 12.15 4.14 -23.21
N LYS A 137 12.94 3.18 -22.71
CA LYS A 137 12.47 2.28 -21.65
C LYS A 137 12.26 2.99 -20.31
N ILE A 138 13.14 3.91 -19.93
CA ILE A 138 13.00 4.70 -18.71
C ILE A 138 11.67 5.46 -18.74
N GLU A 139 11.36 6.15 -19.85
CA GLU A 139 10.10 6.89 -20.00
C GLU A 139 8.88 5.97 -19.98
N ASN A 140 8.94 4.81 -20.64
CA ASN A 140 7.87 3.80 -20.62
C ASN A 140 7.57 3.28 -19.20
N VAL A 141 8.60 3.10 -18.36
CA VAL A 141 8.42 2.63 -16.97
C VAL A 141 7.94 3.77 -16.06
N LYS A 142 8.42 5.01 -16.25
CA LYS A 142 7.93 6.20 -15.54
C LYS A 142 6.45 6.45 -15.80
N ALA A 143 6.00 6.37 -17.05
CA ALA A 143 4.59 6.56 -17.39
C ALA A 143 3.66 5.55 -16.67
N LYS A 144 4.17 4.34 -16.40
CA LYS A 144 3.42 3.28 -15.71
C LYS A 144 3.47 3.38 -14.18
N HIS A 145 4.51 3.96 -13.60
CA HIS A 145 4.64 4.17 -12.14
C HIS A 145 4.20 5.57 -11.67
N GLY A 146 4.18 6.56 -12.57
CA GLY A 146 3.91 7.96 -12.27
C GLY A 146 2.43 8.35 -12.16
N LYS A 147 1.48 7.44 -12.45
CA LYS A 147 0.02 7.68 -12.31
C LYS A 147 -0.47 7.76 -10.86
N HIS A 148 0.43 7.83 -9.91
CA HIS A 148 0.16 7.86 -8.49
C HIS A 148 0.70 9.18 -7.88
N LYS A 149 0.37 10.32 -8.49
CA LYS A 149 0.58 11.63 -7.86
C LYS A 149 -0.66 12.03 -7.09
#